data_AF-A0A6J6PTQ5-F1
#
_entry.id   AF-A0A6J6PTQ5-F1
#
_cell.length_a   1.000
_cell.length_b   1.000
_cell.length_c   1.000
_cell.angle_alpha   90.00
_cell.angle_beta   90.00
_cell.angle_gamma   90.00
#
_symmetry.space_group_name_H-M   'P 1'
#
loop_
_entity.id
_entity.type
_entity.pdbx_description
1 polymer ?
#
loop_
_entity_poly.entity_id
_entity_poly.type
_entity_poly.pdbx_seq_one_letter_code
_entity_poly.pdbx_strand_id
1 'polypeptide(L)'
;MQYQGVDCSAAFTEDQFMNAVDFLEAKISDGFIRQVKGNSYKEDLISGDAIAVIGWSGDLFQLATENKGKFDFAVPDSGGTLWSDNMMIPSTSPHKKNAEAVINNYYDPAVAAQVAAYVNYICPVEGAQAEMEKIDPTLAASPYIFPDAAALSKVKVFAALSPADETKYQTAFQKATGN
;
A
#
# COMPACT_ATOMS: atom_id res chain seq x y z
N MET A 1 -1.53 -3.50 15.43
CA MET A 1 -2.85 -4.17 15.39
C MET A 1 -2.76 -5.64 14.98
N GLN A 2 -2.53 -5.99 13.71
CA GLN A 2 -2.57 -7.40 13.27
C GLN A 2 -1.56 -8.31 14.01
N TYR A 3 -0.33 -7.84 14.22
CA TYR A 3 0.68 -8.53 15.04
C TYR A 3 0.21 -8.81 16.49
N GLN A 4 -0.67 -7.97 17.03
CA GLN A 4 -1.25 -8.13 18.37
C GLN A 4 -2.54 -8.99 18.35
N GLY A 5 -2.83 -9.67 17.24
CA GLY A 5 -4.00 -10.53 17.08
C GLY A 5 -5.32 -9.80 16.81
N VAL A 6 -5.27 -8.49 16.51
CA VAL A 6 -6.48 -7.72 16.19
C VAL A 6 -6.77 -7.78 14.70
N ASP A 7 -7.96 -8.24 14.33
CA ASP A 7 -8.44 -8.17 12.96
C ASP A 7 -8.79 -6.72 12.58
N CYS A 8 -7.92 -6.08 11.79
CA CYS A 8 -8.12 -4.70 11.36
C CYS A 8 -9.18 -4.53 10.26
N SER A 9 -9.73 -5.62 9.70
CA SER A 9 -10.81 -5.57 8.70
C SER A 9 -12.21 -5.63 9.30
N ALA A 10 -12.31 -5.96 10.59
CA ALA A 10 -13.56 -6.02 11.33
C ALA A 10 -13.66 -4.85 12.29
N ALA A 11 -14.82 -4.72 12.95
CA ALA A 11 -14.96 -3.79 14.06
C ALA A 11 -13.96 -4.14 15.19
N PHE A 12 -13.20 -3.16 15.63
CA PHE A 12 -12.27 -3.26 16.75
C PHE A 12 -12.57 -2.16 17.77
N THR A 13 -12.15 -2.37 19.01
CA THR A 13 -12.35 -1.40 20.08
C THR A 13 -11.30 -0.30 20.02
N GLU A 14 -11.63 0.84 20.62
CA GLU A 14 -10.66 1.90 20.86
C GLU A 14 -9.41 1.39 21.58
N ASP A 15 -9.58 0.60 22.65
CA ASP A 15 -8.45 0.03 23.39
C ASP A 15 -7.53 -0.79 22.49
N GLN A 16 -8.08 -1.56 21.55
CA GLN A 16 -7.28 -2.34 20.60
C GLN A 16 -6.46 -1.44 19.67
N PHE A 17 -7.01 -0.29 19.24
CA PHE A 17 -6.27 0.69 18.45
C PHE A 17 -5.21 1.40 19.30
N MET A 18 -5.57 1.88 20.49
CA MET A 18 -4.65 2.61 21.37
C MET A 18 -3.50 1.72 21.86
N ASN A 19 -3.74 0.43 22.12
CA ASN A 19 -2.67 -0.53 22.40
C ASN A 19 -1.67 -0.68 21.24
N ALA A 20 -2.12 -0.50 19.99
CA ALA A 20 -1.21 -0.48 18.84
C ALA A 20 -0.42 0.83 18.74
N VAL A 21 -1.03 1.96 19.11
CA VAL A 21 -0.36 3.26 19.20
C VAL A 21 0.70 3.25 20.29
N ASP A 22 0.38 2.77 21.49
CA ASP A 22 1.33 2.68 22.60
C ASP A 22 2.51 1.76 22.25
N PHE A 23 2.24 0.65 21.56
CA PHE A 23 3.29 -0.23 21.07
C PHE A 23 4.20 0.46 20.04
N LEU A 24 3.62 1.21 19.10
CA LEU A 24 4.37 2.00 18.12
C LEU A 24 5.25 3.05 18.82
N GLU A 25 4.68 3.82 19.75
CA GLU A 25 5.39 4.84 20.53
C GLU A 25 6.56 4.24 21.31
N ALA A 26 6.35 3.08 21.95
CA ALA A 26 7.40 2.37 22.65
C ALA A 26 8.54 1.93 21.71
N LYS A 27 8.21 1.44 20.51
CA LYS A 27 9.20 1.02 19.50
C LYS A 27 9.96 2.19 18.87
N ILE A 28 9.37 3.37 18.83
CA ILE A 28 10.07 4.59 18.44
C ILE A 28 11.00 5.01 19.57
N SER A 29 10.48 5.04 20.81
CA SER A 29 11.23 5.49 21.99
C SER A 29 12.43 4.59 22.33
N ASP A 30 12.33 3.28 22.10
CA ASP A 30 13.43 2.33 22.30
C ASP A 30 14.44 2.28 21.14
N GLY A 31 14.20 3.06 20.07
CA GLY A 31 15.07 3.17 18.90
C GLY A 31 14.94 2.03 17.89
N PHE A 32 14.03 1.08 18.09
CA PHE A 32 13.77 0.01 17.11
C PHE A 32 13.20 0.57 15.79
N ILE A 33 12.26 1.51 15.89
CA ILE A 33 11.76 2.30 14.76
C ILE A 33 12.52 3.61 14.75
N ARG A 34 13.46 3.72 13.81
CA ARG A 34 14.32 4.90 13.70
C ARG A 34 13.53 6.17 13.36
N GLN A 35 12.65 6.09 12.36
CA GLN A 35 11.85 7.23 11.85
C GLN A 35 10.55 6.71 11.24
N VAL A 36 9.51 7.55 11.28
CA VAL A 36 8.27 7.38 10.52
C VAL A 36 8.23 8.46 9.45
N LYS A 37 8.09 8.04 8.20
CA LYS A 37 8.14 8.92 7.02
C LYS A 37 6.95 8.63 6.10
N GLY A 38 6.67 9.58 5.22
CA GLY A 38 5.90 9.31 4.00
C GLY A 38 6.74 8.51 3.00
N ASN A 39 6.73 8.87 1.72
CA ASN A 39 7.36 8.07 0.66
C ASN A 39 8.90 8.20 0.55
N SER A 40 9.59 8.84 1.50
CA SER A 40 11.06 9.07 1.47
C SER A 40 11.88 8.04 2.26
N TYR A 41 11.35 6.80 2.37
CA TYR A 41 12.04 5.69 3.05
C TYR A 41 13.00 4.93 2.11
N LYS A 42 12.90 5.12 0.79
CA LYS A 42 13.75 4.42 -0.20
C LYS A 42 15.22 4.78 -0.02
N GLU A 43 15.51 6.07 0.23
CA GLU A 43 16.88 6.55 0.43
C GLU A 43 17.54 5.89 1.65
N ASP A 44 16.79 5.69 2.74
CA ASP A 44 17.30 5.07 3.96
C ASP A 44 17.68 3.59 3.73
N LEU A 45 16.90 2.87 2.91
CA LEU A 45 17.23 1.49 2.50
C LEU A 45 18.49 1.45 1.62
N ILE A 46 18.64 2.41 0.71
CA ILE A 46 19.80 2.51 -0.18
C ILE A 46 21.07 2.82 0.62
N SER A 47 21.01 3.82 1.50
CA SER A 47 22.15 4.24 2.33
C SER A 47 22.51 3.22 3.40
N GLY A 48 21.55 2.38 3.80
CA GLY A 48 21.70 1.44 4.93
C GLY A 48 21.34 2.05 6.29
N ASP A 49 20.75 3.25 6.31
CA ASP A 49 20.20 3.87 7.52
C ASP A 49 18.98 3.09 8.05
N ALA A 50 18.30 2.34 7.18
CA ALA A 50 17.29 1.34 7.53
C ALA A 50 17.60 0.00 6.86
N ILE A 51 17.38 -1.10 7.58
CA ILE A 51 17.51 -2.47 7.04
C ILE A 51 16.16 -3.09 6.68
N ALA A 52 15.07 -2.52 7.17
CA ALA A 52 13.70 -2.93 6.90
C ALA A 52 12.77 -1.72 7.07
N VAL A 53 11.66 -1.70 6.32
CA VAL A 53 10.64 -0.65 6.39
C VAL A 53 9.26 -1.27 6.25
N ILE A 54 8.24 -0.57 6.76
CA ILE A 54 6.88 -0.74 6.26
C ILE A 54 6.77 0.16 5.03
N GLY A 55 6.58 -0.44 3.86
CA GLY A 55 6.58 0.27 2.58
C GLY A 55 5.59 -0.30 1.59
N TRP A 56 5.44 0.36 0.45
CA TRP A 56 4.51 -0.01 -0.60
C TRP A 56 5.12 -1.04 -1.55
N SER A 57 4.33 -2.02 -1.99
CA SER A 57 4.82 -3.13 -2.82
C SER A 57 5.53 -2.66 -4.09
N GLY A 58 4.88 -1.79 -4.89
CA GLY A 58 5.45 -1.27 -6.13
C GLY A 58 6.74 -0.48 -5.92
N ASP A 59 6.86 0.25 -4.81
CA ASP A 59 8.08 0.97 -4.44
C ASP A 59 9.27 0.04 -4.24
N LEU A 60 9.06 -1.11 -3.58
CA LEU A 60 10.12 -2.08 -3.33
C LEU A 60 10.51 -2.86 -4.60
N PHE A 61 9.57 -3.13 -5.53
CA PHE A 61 9.90 -3.75 -6.82
C PHE A 61 10.72 -2.82 -7.72
N GLN A 62 10.40 -1.53 -7.75
CA GLN A 62 11.22 -0.54 -8.43
C GLN A 62 12.62 -0.49 -7.79
N LEU A 63 12.69 -0.43 -6.46
CA LEU A 63 13.96 -0.40 -5.74
C LEU A 63 14.81 -1.64 -6.01
N ALA A 64 14.20 -2.82 -6.05
CA ALA A 64 14.87 -4.06 -6.40
C ALA A 64 15.45 -4.00 -7.83
N THR A 65 14.65 -3.56 -8.80
CA THR A 65 15.07 -3.42 -10.20
C THR A 65 16.24 -2.44 -10.35
N GLU A 66 16.15 -1.28 -9.72
CA GLU A 66 17.18 -0.22 -9.79
C GLU A 66 18.47 -0.58 -9.04
N ASN A 67 18.39 -1.49 -8.07
CA ASN A 67 19.52 -1.87 -7.20
C ASN A 67 19.91 -3.35 -7.35
N LYS A 68 19.78 -3.91 -8.57
CA LYS A 68 20.28 -5.26 -8.93
C LYS A 68 19.76 -6.38 -8.02
N GLY A 69 18.50 -6.29 -7.61
CA GLY A 69 17.83 -7.28 -6.75
C GLY A 69 18.27 -7.25 -5.28
N LYS A 70 18.90 -6.17 -4.80
CA LYS A 70 19.33 -6.04 -3.39
C LYS A 70 18.15 -6.03 -2.40
N PHE A 71 16.98 -5.57 -2.84
CA PHE A 71 15.81 -5.38 -2.00
C PHE A 71 14.70 -6.36 -2.40
N ASP A 72 13.85 -6.68 -1.43
CA ASP A 72 12.73 -7.60 -1.60
C ASP A 72 11.50 -7.11 -0.83
N PHE A 73 10.33 -7.66 -1.16
CA PHE A 73 9.05 -7.34 -0.54
C PHE A 73 8.37 -8.61 -0.02
N ALA A 74 7.95 -8.56 1.24
CA ALA A 74 7.19 -9.63 1.85
C ALA A 74 6.01 -9.08 2.65
N VAL A 75 4.89 -9.80 2.62
CA VAL A 75 3.79 -9.60 3.56
C VAL A 75 4.13 -10.40 4.83
N PRO A 76 4.17 -9.76 6.02
CA PRO A 76 4.46 -10.46 7.28
C PRO A 76 3.46 -11.58 7.57
N ASP A 77 3.84 -12.55 8.39
CA ASP A 77 2.95 -13.64 8.83
C ASP A 77 1.70 -13.15 9.56
N SER A 78 1.78 -11.99 10.21
CA SER A 78 0.62 -11.33 10.83
C SER A 78 -0.39 -10.79 9.81
N GLY A 79 -0.05 -10.77 8.53
CA GLY A 79 -0.81 -10.14 7.46
C GLY A 79 -0.37 -8.71 7.16
N GLY A 80 -0.82 -8.20 6.01
CA GLY A 80 -0.61 -6.84 5.53
C GLY A 80 -1.92 -6.10 5.29
N THR A 81 -1.82 -4.85 4.86
CA THR A 81 -2.99 -4.03 4.49
C THR A 81 -3.16 -3.98 2.98
N LEU A 82 -4.38 -4.24 2.50
CA LEU A 82 -4.80 -4.02 1.13
C LEU A 82 -5.40 -2.61 1.01
N TRP A 83 -4.98 -1.88 -0.01
CA TRP A 83 -5.40 -0.50 -0.26
C TRP A 83 -5.63 -0.28 -1.75
N SER A 84 -6.30 0.82 -2.07
CA SER A 84 -6.60 1.22 -3.44
C SER A 84 -6.62 2.73 -3.55
N ASP A 85 -5.97 3.27 -4.58
CA ASP A 85 -6.17 4.64 -5.02
C ASP A 85 -7.35 4.70 -6.00
N ASN A 86 -8.22 5.68 -5.80
CA ASN A 86 -9.47 5.80 -6.55
C ASN A 86 -9.51 7.14 -7.29
N MET A 87 -9.76 7.10 -8.60
CA MET A 87 -10.01 8.31 -9.38
C MET A 87 -11.39 8.87 -9.03
N MET A 88 -11.43 10.14 -8.61
CA MET A 88 -12.66 10.86 -8.26
C MET A 88 -12.77 12.15 -9.06
N ILE A 89 -13.97 12.47 -9.54
CA ILE A 89 -14.26 13.75 -10.22
C ILE A 89 -14.99 14.67 -9.23
N PRO A 90 -14.40 15.80 -8.81
CA PRO A 90 -15.10 16.79 -7.98
C PRO A 90 -16.41 17.25 -8.64
N SER A 91 -17.47 17.41 -7.84
CA SER A 91 -18.80 17.82 -8.31
C SER A 91 -18.80 19.19 -8.99
N THR A 92 -17.82 20.03 -8.68
CA THR A 92 -17.62 21.39 -9.23
C THR A 92 -16.66 21.43 -10.42
N SER A 93 -16.22 20.27 -10.96
CA SER A 93 -15.24 20.22 -12.03
C SER A 93 -15.76 20.88 -13.33
N PRO A 94 -15.07 21.91 -13.88
CA PRO A 94 -15.50 22.58 -15.10
C PRO A 94 -15.28 21.71 -16.37
N HIS A 95 -14.51 20.62 -16.25
CA HIS A 95 -14.11 19.76 -17.37
C HIS A 95 -14.40 18.28 -17.12
N LYS A 96 -15.55 17.98 -16.49
CA LYS A 96 -15.96 16.60 -16.15
C LYS A 96 -15.82 15.60 -17.30
N LYS A 97 -16.29 15.94 -18.50
CA LYS A 97 -16.22 15.05 -19.68
C LYS A 97 -14.78 14.67 -20.06
N ASN A 98 -13.83 15.58 -19.89
CA ASN A 98 -12.42 15.31 -20.18
C ASN A 98 -11.82 14.37 -19.12
N ALA A 99 -12.16 14.57 -17.84
CA ALA A 99 -11.75 13.67 -16.78
C ALA A 99 -12.32 12.26 -16.98
N GLU A 100 -13.59 12.13 -17.36
CA GLU A 100 -14.20 10.85 -17.72
C GLU A 100 -13.48 10.16 -18.88
N ALA A 101 -13.07 10.91 -19.91
CA ALA A 101 -12.32 10.36 -21.03
C ALA A 101 -10.94 9.82 -20.61
N VAL A 102 -10.25 10.50 -19.69
CA VAL A 102 -8.97 10.02 -19.13
C VAL A 102 -9.18 8.75 -18.30
N ILE A 103 -10.18 8.73 -17.42
CA ILE A 103 -10.54 7.54 -16.63
C ILE A 103 -10.86 6.37 -17.55
N ASN A 104 -11.68 6.59 -18.59
CA ASN A 104 -12.05 5.55 -19.54
C ASN A 104 -10.83 5.01 -20.30
N ASN A 105 -9.88 5.87 -20.70
CA ASN A 105 -8.64 5.44 -21.34
C ASN A 105 -7.77 4.60 -20.40
N TYR A 106 -7.70 4.94 -19.11
CA TYR A 106 -6.96 4.15 -18.13
C TYR A 106 -7.51 2.74 -17.96
N TYR A 107 -8.82 2.56 -18.12
CA TYR A 107 -9.51 1.27 -18.00
C TYR A 107 -9.50 0.43 -19.28
N ASP A 108 -8.88 0.90 -20.37
CA ASP A 108 -8.56 0.02 -21.49
C ASP A 108 -7.51 -1.02 -21.04
N PRO A 109 -7.73 -2.34 -21.25
CA PRO A 109 -6.83 -3.37 -20.74
C PRO A 109 -5.37 -3.23 -21.19
N ALA A 110 -5.12 -2.77 -22.41
CA ALA A 110 -3.76 -2.62 -22.92
C ALA A 110 -3.07 -1.41 -22.28
N VAL A 111 -3.80 -0.31 -22.08
CA VAL A 111 -3.30 0.85 -21.34
C VAL A 111 -3.03 0.49 -19.88
N ALA A 112 -3.96 -0.19 -19.22
CA ALA A 112 -3.83 -0.62 -17.83
C ALA A 112 -2.62 -1.55 -17.62
N ALA A 113 -2.37 -2.47 -18.56
CA ALA A 113 -1.21 -3.34 -18.54
C ALA A 113 0.11 -2.57 -18.67
N GLN A 114 0.19 -1.59 -19.58
CA GLN A 114 1.37 -0.73 -19.72
C GLN A 114 1.65 0.06 -18.43
N VAL A 115 0.61 0.62 -17.81
CA VAL A 115 0.76 1.33 -16.53
C VAL A 115 1.24 0.37 -15.45
N ALA A 116 0.59 -0.79 -15.28
CA ALA A 116 0.96 -1.78 -14.29
C ALA A 116 2.40 -2.29 -14.46
N ALA A 117 2.88 -2.43 -15.69
CA ALA A 117 4.24 -2.87 -16.00
C ALA A 117 5.28 -1.84 -15.53
N TYR A 118 4.91 -0.56 -15.60
CA TYR A 118 5.75 0.54 -15.14
C TYR A 118 5.73 0.67 -13.62
N VAL A 119 4.55 0.72 -13.00
CA VAL A 119 4.43 1.05 -11.57
C VAL A 119 4.56 -0.15 -10.64
N ASN A 120 4.32 -1.38 -11.13
CA ASN A 120 4.39 -2.64 -10.39
C ASN A 120 3.43 -2.73 -9.18
N TYR A 121 2.21 -2.21 -9.34
CA TYR A 121 1.11 -2.36 -8.38
C TYR A 121 0.01 -3.30 -8.89
N ILE A 122 -0.87 -3.73 -7.98
CA ILE A 122 -2.04 -4.55 -8.33
C ILE A 122 -2.89 -3.81 -9.37
N CYS A 123 -3.13 -4.47 -10.51
CA CYS A 123 -3.97 -3.91 -11.57
C CYS A 123 -5.44 -4.34 -11.37
N PRO A 124 -6.39 -3.40 -11.26
CA PRO A 124 -7.81 -3.74 -11.04
C PRO A 124 -8.58 -4.03 -12.34
N VAL A 125 -7.95 -3.88 -13.51
CA VAL A 125 -8.63 -3.94 -14.81
C VAL A 125 -8.67 -5.38 -15.32
N GLU A 126 -9.87 -5.91 -15.47
CA GLU A 126 -10.09 -7.22 -16.08
C GLU A 126 -9.53 -7.27 -17.50
N GLY A 127 -8.83 -8.35 -17.84
CA GLY A 127 -8.16 -8.53 -19.14
C GLY A 127 -6.75 -7.92 -19.23
N ALA A 128 -6.35 -7.04 -18.30
CA ALA A 128 -5.01 -6.45 -18.33
C ALA A 128 -3.89 -7.48 -18.16
N GLN A 129 -4.15 -8.61 -17.49
CA GLN A 129 -3.15 -9.69 -17.36
C GLN A 129 -2.80 -10.32 -18.71
N ALA A 130 -3.80 -10.57 -19.57
CA ALA A 130 -3.57 -11.10 -20.91
C ALA A 130 -2.82 -10.11 -21.82
N GLU A 131 -3.04 -8.80 -21.62
CA GLU A 131 -2.24 -7.77 -22.30
C GLU A 131 -0.82 -7.69 -21.72
N MET A 132 -0.66 -7.85 -20.40
CA MET A 132 0.64 -7.92 -19.75
C MET A 132 1.48 -9.07 -20.27
N GLU A 133 0.92 -10.26 -20.50
CA GLU A 133 1.66 -11.41 -21.03
C GLU A 133 2.34 -11.12 -22.37
N LYS A 134 1.79 -10.19 -23.15
CA LYS A 134 2.39 -9.74 -24.43
C LYS A 134 3.55 -8.75 -24.22
N ILE A 135 3.60 -8.07 -23.07
CA ILE A 135 4.61 -7.08 -22.69
C ILE A 135 5.74 -7.74 -21.91
N ASP A 136 5.40 -8.39 -20.78
CA ASP A 136 6.31 -9.08 -19.88
C ASP A 136 5.60 -10.25 -19.18
N PRO A 137 5.83 -11.50 -19.65
CA PRO A 137 5.26 -12.70 -19.03
C PRO A 137 5.64 -12.89 -17.55
N THR A 138 6.79 -12.36 -17.12
CA THR A 138 7.26 -12.47 -15.73
C THR A 138 6.39 -11.60 -14.82
N LEU A 139 6.09 -10.38 -15.26
CA LEU A 139 5.19 -9.48 -14.53
C LEU A 139 3.75 -9.97 -14.56
N ALA A 140 3.31 -10.56 -15.67
CA ALA A 140 1.98 -11.17 -15.77
C ALA A 140 1.77 -12.32 -14.78
N ALA A 141 2.84 -13.06 -14.45
CA ALA A 141 2.81 -14.13 -13.46
C ALA A 141 3.01 -13.63 -12.01
N SER A 142 3.26 -12.33 -11.80
CA SER A 142 3.54 -11.78 -10.48
C SER A 142 2.26 -11.74 -9.63
N PRO A 143 2.21 -12.44 -8.47
CA PRO A 143 1.08 -12.37 -7.56
C PRO A 143 0.96 -11.01 -6.85
N TYR A 144 1.91 -10.10 -7.07
CA TYR A 144 1.88 -8.75 -6.53
C TYR A 144 1.31 -7.71 -7.51
N ILE A 145 1.12 -8.10 -8.78
CA ILE A 145 0.46 -7.31 -9.83
C ILE A 145 -0.89 -7.93 -10.17
N PHE A 146 -0.94 -9.26 -10.30
CA PHE A 146 -2.15 -10.04 -10.55
C PHE A 146 -2.29 -11.11 -9.46
N PRO A 147 -2.81 -10.73 -8.27
CA PRO A 147 -2.84 -11.62 -7.11
C PRO A 147 -3.87 -12.75 -7.29
N ASP A 148 -3.49 -13.94 -6.83
CA ASP A 148 -4.41 -15.05 -6.66
C ASP A 148 -5.12 -15.00 -5.29
N ALA A 149 -6.02 -15.95 -5.05
CA ALA A 149 -6.74 -16.05 -3.78
C ALA A 149 -5.80 -16.27 -2.57
N ALA A 150 -4.66 -16.95 -2.78
CA ALA A 150 -3.70 -17.20 -1.71
C ALA A 150 -2.96 -15.91 -1.32
N ALA A 151 -2.55 -15.10 -2.29
CA ALA A 151 -1.95 -13.78 -2.07
C ALA A 151 -2.94 -12.84 -1.39
N LEU A 152 -4.19 -12.77 -1.87
CA LEU A 152 -5.23 -11.93 -1.30
C LEU A 152 -5.60 -12.33 0.14
N SER A 153 -5.52 -13.62 0.50
CA SER A 153 -5.81 -14.08 1.86
C SER A 153 -4.86 -13.54 2.93
N LYS A 154 -3.68 -13.03 2.53
CA LYS A 154 -2.65 -12.48 3.44
C LYS A 154 -2.82 -10.99 3.72
N VAL A 155 -3.71 -10.31 2.99
CA VAL A 155 -3.89 -8.87 3.09
C VAL A 155 -5.33 -8.51 3.41
N LYS A 156 -5.52 -7.42 4.14
CA LYS A 156 -6.83 -7.00 4.64
C LYS A 156 -7.07 -5.53 4.37
N VAL A 157 -8.27 -5.19 3.90
CA VAL A 157 -8.71 -3.79 3.86
C VAL A 157 -8.97 -3.35 5.29
N PHE A 158 -8.44 -2.19 5.67
CA PHE A 158 -8.67 -1.63 7.00
C PHE A 158 -10.14 -1.22 7.15
N ALA A 159 -10.75 -1.51 8.30
CA ALA A 159 -12.15 -1.23 8.56
C ALA A 159 -12.46 0.26 8.41
N ALA A 160 -13.61 0.57 7.82
CA ALA A 160 -14.09 1.94 7.77
C ALA A 160 -14.31 2.48 9.19
N LEU A 161 -13.86 3.71 9.42
CA LEU A 161 -13.99 4.40 10.70
C LEU A 161 -15.14 5.41 10.67
N SER A 162 -15.70 5.70 11.84
CA SER A 162 -16.53 6.89 11.98
C SER A 162 -15.64 8.14 11.86
N PRO A 163 -16.16 9.31 11.43
CA PRO A 163 -15.37 10.54 11.37
C PRO A 163 -14.73 10.94 12.71
N ALA A 164 -15.41 10.61 13.82
CA ALA A 164 -14.91 10.86 15.16
C ALA A 164 -13.72 9.94 15.49
N ASP A 165 -13.83 8.65 15.19
CA ASP A 165 -12.76 7.69 15.40
C ASP A 165 -11.56 7.99 14.49
N GLU A 166 -11.81 8.33 13.22
CA GLU A 166 -10.75 8.71 12.27
C GLU A 166 -9.95 9.90 12.79
N THR A 167 -10.62 10.98 13.21
CA THR A 167 -9.96 12.15 13.78
C THR A 167 -9.14 11.79 15.02
N LYS A 168 -9.73 10.99 15.92
CA LYS A 168 -9.11 10.59 17.18
C LYS A 168 -7.87 9.71 16.96
N TYR A 169 -8.01 8.68 16.14
CA TYR A 169 -6.96 7.71 15.84
C TYR A 169 -5.82 8.34 15.03
N GLN A 170 -6.15 9.21 14.08
CA GLN A 170 -5.16 10.01 13.36
C GLN A 170 -4.36 10.90 14.31
N THR A 171 -5.03 11.60 15.24
CA THR A 171 -4.37 12.45 16.24
C THR A 171 -3.44 11.64 17.14
N ALA A 172 -3.89 10.48 17.62
CA ALA A 172 -3.09 9.59 18.46
C ALA A 172 -1.85 9.07 17.72
N PHE A 173 -2.02 8.65 16.47
CA PHE A 173 -0.92 8.22 15.62
C PHE A 173 0.09 9.35 15.37
N GLN A 174 -0.37 10.55 14.99
CA GLN A 174 0.51 11.70 14.77
C GLN A 174 1.37 11.99 16.00
N LYS A 175 0.74 12.08 17.17
CA LYS A 175 1.43 12.29 18.45
C LYS A 175 2.49 11.22 18.70
N ALA A 176 2.16 9.93 18.54
CA ALA A 176 3.11 8.84 18.75
C ALA A 176 4.29 8.87 17.77
N THR A 177 4.08 9.40 16.57
CA THR A 177 5.11 9.55 15.53
C THR A 177 5.90 10.86 15.61
N GLY A 178 5.60 11.72 16.58
CA GLY A 178 6.29 13.01 16.78
C GLY A 178 5.84 14.13 15.84
N ASN A 179 4.61 14.04 15.30
CA ASN A 179 3.97 15.06 14.46
C ASN A 179 2.84 15.79 15.20
#